data_AF-M0P6Z9-F1
#
_entry.id   AF-M0P6Z9-F1
#
_cell.length_a   1.000
_cell.length_b   1.000
_cell.length_c   1.000
_cell.angle_alpha   90.00
_cell.angle_beta   90.00
_cell.angle_gamma   90.00
#
_symmetry.space_group_name_H-M   'P 1'
#
loop_
_entity.id
_entity.type
_entity.pdbx_description
1 polymer ?
#
loop_
_entity_poly.entity_id
_entity_poly.type
_entity_poly.pdbx_seq_one_letter_code
_entity_poly.pdbx_strand_id
1 'polypeptide(L)'
;MSTDRTGTASDRTETASDRTEPPIDPDRLRRRLRRRSAEIRGRELEEAVTRLEARGDLTEEQRETVRELGSALVGELIGAPERALERAAQTEGTGARARARAIRRLYDLDET
;
A
#
# COMPACT_ATOMS: atom_id res chain seq x y z
N MET A 1 16.87 44.04 -42.89
CA MET A 1 15.92 43.92 -41.77
C MET A 1 16.30 42.67 -41.00
N SER A 2 17.02 42.85 -39.89
CA SER A 2 17.36 41.78 -38.95
C SER A 2 16.46 41.90 -37.74
N THR A 3 15.64 40.88 -37.50
CA THR A 3 15.02 40.66 -36.19
C THR A 3 15.03 39.16 -35.91
N ASP A 4 15.86 38.81 -34.94
CA ASP A 4 15.47 38.06 -33.75
C ASP A 4 14.87 36.66 -33.91
N ARG A 5 15.65 35.64 -33.57
CA ARG A 5 15.19 34.40 -32.93
C ARG A 5 16.27 33.84 -32.01
N THR A 6 16.57 34.54 -30.93
CA THR A 6 17.13 33.93 -29.72
C THR A 6 16.00 33.70 -28.72
N GLY A 7 15.71 32.45 -28.41
CA GLY A 7 14.78 32.10 -27.33
C GLY A 7 13.98 30.85 -27.60
N THR A 8 14.56 29.68 -27.34
CA THR A 8 14.01 28.77 -26.33
C THR A 8 15.03 27.67 -26.05
N ALA A 9 15.93 27.95 -25.11
CA ALA A 9 16.73 26.93 -24.45
C ALA A 9 16.18 26.81 -23.02
N SER A 10 14.92 26.41 -22.89
CA SER A 10 14.33 26.13 -21.58
C SER A 10 13.12 25.22 -21.73
N ASP A 11 13.31 24.00 -22.24
CA ASP A 11 12.28 22.96 -22.11
C ASP A 11 12.84 21.53 -22.22
N ARG A 12 13.99 21.25 -21.61
CA ARG A 12 14.58 19.89 -21.71
C ARG A 12 15.12 19.31 -20.42
N THR A 13 14.73 19.87 -19.27
CA THR A 13 15.28 19.44 -17.97
C THR A 13 14.26 18.83 -17.01
N GLU A 14 13.10 18.37 -17.50
CA GLU A 14 12.06 17.80 -16.60
C GLU A 14 11.75 16.31 -16.79
N THR A 15 12.47 15.56 -17.65
CA THR A 15 12.14 14.15 -17.91
C THR A 15 13.32 13.19 -17.90
N ALA A 16 14.39 13.52 -17.17
CA ALA A 16 15.52 12.60 -16.97
C ALA A 16 15.37 11.70 -15.73
N SER A 17 14.50 12.05 -14.77
CA SER A 17 14.36 11.30 -13.50
C SER A 17 13.44 10.08 -13.58
N ASP A 18 12.81 9.82 -14.72
CA ASP A 18 11.81 8.74 -14.88
C ASP A 18 12.42 7.42 -15.41
N ARG A 19 13.75 7.35 -15.56
CA ARG A 19 14.45 6.25 -16.26
C ARG A 19 15.09 5.18 -15.37
N THR A 20 14.86 5.18 -14.05
CA THR A 20 15.54 4.21 -13.17
C THR A 20 14.70 3.71 -11.99
N GLU A 21 13.39 3.97 -11.96
CA GLU A 21 12.52 3.23 -11.04
C GLU A 21 12.08 1.91 -11.69
N PRO A 22 12.29 0.75 -11.04
CA PRO A 22 11.78 -0.52 -11.55
C PRO A 22 10.28 -0.42 -11.83
N PRO A 23 9.77 -1.04 -12.90
CA PRO A 23 8.35 -1.04 -13.18
C PRO A 23 7.59 -1.61 -11.98
N ILE A 24 6.58 -0.87 -11.52
CA ILE A 24 5.78 -1.27 -10.37
C ILE A 24 4.89 -2.43 -10.75
N ASP A 25 5.08 -3.55 -10.07
CA ASP A 25 4.23 -4.75 -10.14
C ASP A 25 3.10 -4.63 -9.10
N PRO A 26 1.84 -4.38 -9.53
CA PRO A 26 0.71 -4.23 -8.61
C PRO A 26 0.37 -5.52 -7.85
N ASP A 27 0.60 -6.69 -8.44
CA ASP A 27 0.36 -7.97 -7.77
C ASP A 27 1.38 -8.21 -6.66
N ARG A 28 2.65 -7.84 -6.89
CA ARG A 28 3.68 -7.86 -5.83
C ARG A 28 3.32 -6.91 -4.70
N LEU A 29 2.84 -5.70 -5.01
CA LEU A 29 2.36 -4.76 -3.99
C LEU A 29 1.15 -5.33 -3.22
N ARG A 30 0.21 -6.01 -3.89
CA ARG A 30 -0.96 -6.62 -3.23
C ARG A 30 -0.53 -7.71 -2.25
N ARG A 31 0.42 -8.58 -2.65
CA ARG A 31 1.00 -9.59 -1.76
C ARG A 31 1.71 -8.98 -0.56
N ARG A 32 2.47 -7.90 -0.77
CA ARG A 32 3.14 -7.17 0.33
C ARG A 32 2.15 -6.54 1.30
N LEU A 33 1.11 -5.88 0.77
CA LEU A 33 0.05 -5.28 1.58
C LEU A 33 -0.61 -6.34 2.48
N ARG A 34 -0.97 -7.51 1.93
CA ARG A 34 -1.52 -8.62 2.70
C ARG A 34 -0.60 -9.09 3.81
N ARG A 35 0.67 -9.33 3.48
CA ARG A 35 1.66 -9.80 4.45
C ARG A 35 1.85 -8.80 5.59
N ARG A 36 2.11 -7.53 5.26
CA ARG A 36 2.29 -6.47 6.26
C ARG A 36 1.05 -6.31 7.15
N SER A 37 -0.14 -6.38 6.57
CA SER A 37 -1.40 -6.27 7.33
C SER A 37 -1.61 -7.47 8.25
N ALA A 38 -1.21 -8.67 7.82
CA ALA A 38 -1.24 -9.86 8.67
C ALA A 38 -0.23 -9.79 9.81
N GLU A 39 0.98 -9.29 9.57
CA GLU A 39 2.00 -9.05 10.61
C GLU A 39 1.50 -8.06 11.66
N ILE A 40 0.95 -6.93 11.23
CA ILE A 40 0.35 -5.93 12.13
C ILE A 40 -0.80 -6.57 12.92
N ARG A 41 -1.74 -7.24 12.25
CA ARG A 41 -2.85 -7.92 12.92
C ARG A 41 -2.37 -8.90 13.99
N GLY A 42 -1.33 -9.70 13.70
CA GLY A 42 -0.77 -10.65 14.65
C GLY A 42 -0.28 -9.96 15.92
N ARG A 43 0.55 -8.92 15.77
CA ARG A 43 1.06 -8.14 16.90
C ARG A 43 -0.05 -7.48 17.72
N GLU A 44 -0.98 -6.80 17.05
CA GLU A 44 -2.07 -6.09 17.73
C GLU A 44 -3.03 -7.08 18.43
N LEU A 45 -3.26 -8.25 17.85
CA LEU A 45 -4.06 -9.32 18.46
C LEU A 45 -3.39 -9.88 19.71
N GLU A 46 -2.09 -10.20 19.65
CA GLU A 46 -1.33 -10.67 20.81
C GLU A 46 -1.36 -9.64 21.95
N GLU A 47 -1.19 -8.37 21.62
CA GLU A 47 -1.25 -7.26 22.57
C GLU A 47 -2.66 -7.10 23.18
N ALA A 48 -3.70 -7.22 22.37
CA ALA A 48 -5.09 -7.16 22.82
C ALA A 48 -5.43 -8.32 23.76
N VAL A 49 -5.09 -9.56 23.38
CA VAL A 49 -5.32 -10.75 24.22
C VAL A 49 -4.59 -10.61 25.54
N THR A 50 -3.30 -10.25 25.52
CA THR A 50 -2.50 -10.05 26.74
C THR A 50 -3.16 -9.03 27.69
N ARG A 51 -3.63 -7.89 27.15
CA ARG A 51 -4.30 -6.87 27.96
C ARG A 51 -5.64 -7.31 28.52
N LEU A 52 -6.39 -8.13 27.77
CA LEU A 52 -7.68 -8.62 28.21
C LEU A 52 -7.52 -9.71 29.29
N GLU A 53 -6.55 -10.62 29.12
CA GLU A 53 -6.18 -11.62 30.13
C GLU A 53 -5.73 -10.95 31.45
N ALA A 54 -5.02 -9.82 31.38
CA ALA A 54 -4.64 -9.06 32.58
C ALA A 54 -5.83 -8.46 33.36
N ARG A 55 -7.02 -8.38 32.74
CA ARG A 55 -8.24 -7.86 33.38
C ARG A 55 -9.16 -8.97 33.91
N GLY A 56 -8.81 -10.22 33.67
CA GLY A 56 -9.60 -11.40 34.06
C GLY A 56 -9.43 -12.53 33.04
N ASP A 57 -10.02 -13.68 33.34
CA ASP A 57 -9.87 -14.86 32.49
C ASP A 57 -10.58 -14.67 31.14
N LEU A 58 -9.84 -14.80 30.04
CA LEU A 58 -10.40 -14.88 28.69
C LEU A 58 -10.71 -16.32 28.32
N THR A 59 -11.99 -16.60 28.07
CA THR A 59 -12.40 -17.89 27.52
C THR A 59 -11.91 -18.05 26.08
N GLU A 60 -11.82 -19.30 25.60
CA GLU A 60 -11.41 -19.54 24.20
C GLU A 60 -12.39 -18.90 23.19
N GLU A 61 -13.69 -18.90 23.49
CA GLU A 61 -14.71 -18.27 22.64
C GLU A 61 -14.52 -16.74 22.55
N GLN A 62 -14.14 -16.10 23.65
CA GLN A 62 -13.81 -14.66 23.65
C GLN A 62 -12.53 -14.39 22.88
N ARG A 63 -11.50 -15.26 22.99
CA ARG A 63 -10.27 -15.17 22.18
C ARG A 63 -10.60 -15.27 20.69
N GLU A 64 -11.45 -16.23 20.31
CA GLU A 64 -11.93 -16.36 18.92
C GLU A 64 -12.64 -15.09 18.45
N THR A 65 -13.54 -14.54 19.26
CA THR A 65 -14.25 -13.29 18.93
C THR A 65 -13.27 -12.15 18.64
N VAL A 66 -12.21 -12.00 19.43
CA VAL A 66 -11.17 -10.99 19.19
C VAL A 66 -10.38 -11.31 17.90
N ARG A 67 -10.08 -12.58 17.64
CA ARG A 67 -9.41 -13.04 16.40
C ARG A 67 -10.22 -12.72 15.15
N GLU A 68 -11.53 -12.94 15.19
CA GLU A 68 -12.49 -12.62 14.13
C GLU A 68 -12.61 -11.12 13.91
N LEU A 69 -12.76 -10.34 14.99
CA LEU A 69 -12.77 -8.88 14.92
C LEU A 69 -11.51 -8.35 14.23
N GLY A 70 -10.33 -8.86 14.61
CA GLY A 70 -9.07 -8.50 13.96
C GLY A 70 -9.05 -8.82 12.46
N SER A 71 -9.60 -9.97 12.05
CA SER A 71 -9.73 -10.32 10.63
C SER A 71 -10.66 -9.36 9.88
N ALA A 72 -11.81 -9.05 10.46
CA ALA A 72 -12.80 -8.16 9.87
C ALA A 72 -12.24 -6.75 9.68
N LEU A 73 -11.56 -6.21 10.70
CA LEU A 73 -10.93 -4.89 10.61
C LEU A 73 -9.88 -4.83 9.50
N VAL A 74 -9.03 -5.85 9.37
CA VAL A 74 -8.06 -5.90 8.26
C VAL A 74 -8.78 -5.91 6.92
N GLY A 75 -9.79 -6.77 6.75
CA GLY A 75 -10.56 -6.88 5.52
C GLY A 75 -11.18 -5.55 5.08
N GLU A 76 -11.80 -4.82 6.02
CA GLU A 76 -12.37 -3.49 5.77
C GLU A 76 -11.31 -2.46 5.41
N LEU A 77 -10.21 -2.40 6.17
CA LEU A 77 -9.16 -1.38 5.97
C LEU A 77 -8.40 -1.56 4.66
N ILE A 78 -8.13 -2.80 4.23
CA ILE A 78 -7.31 -3.08 3.04
C ILE A 78 -8.13 -3.47 1.82
N GLY A 79 -9.44 -3.71 1.93
CA GLY A 79 -10.25 -4.14 0.80
C GLY A 79 -10.25 -3.13 -0.37
N ALA A 80 -10.35 -1.84 -0.07
CA ALA A 80 -10.30 -0.80 -1.09
C ALA A 80 -8.94 -0.71 -1.82
N PRO A 81 -7.78 -0.62 -1.14
CA PRO A 81 -6.47 -0.61 -1.81
C PRO A 81 -6.16 -1.93 -2.53
N GLU A 82 -6.59 -3.09 -2.03
CA GLU A 82 -6.42 -4.37 -2.75
C GLU A 82 -7.13 -4.37 -4.10
N ARG A 83 -8.42 -3.96 -4.14
CA ARG A 83 -9.18 -3.83 -5.38
C ARG A 83 -8.55 -2.80 -6.33
N ALA A 84 -7.95 -1.74 -5.79
CA ALA A 84 -7.27 -0.73 -6.58
C ALA A 84 -5.99 -1.27 -7.24
N LEU A 85 -5.21 -2.10 -6.53
CA LEU A 85 -4.04 -2.78 -7.08
C LEU A 85 -4.42 -3.83 -8.11
N GLU A 86 -5.49 -4.60 -7.87
CA GLU A 86 -6.01 -5.57 -8.82
C GLU A 86 -6.44 -4.92 -10.14
N ARG A 87 -7.18 -3.81 -10.08
CA ARG A 87 -7.50 -3.03 -11.29
C ARG A 87 -6.25 -2.51 -11.99
N ALA A 88 -5.23 -2.08 -11.24
CA ALA A 88 -3.98 -1.61 -11.82
C ALA A 88 -3.16 -2.72 -12.49
N ALA A 89 -3.27 -3.98 -12.05
CA ALA A 89 -2.65 -5.13 -12.71
C ALA A 89 -3.30 -5.42 -14.08
N GLN A 90 -4.60 -5.13 -14.22
CA GLN A 90 -5.38 -5.38 -15.44
C GLN A 90 -5.38 -4.21 -16.42
N THR A 91 -4.99 -3.00 -15.96
CA THR A 91 -5.13 -1.76 -16.73
C THR A 91 -3.76 -1.15 -17.01
N GLU A 92 -3.47 -0.91 -18.28
CA GLU A 92 -2.31 -0.10 -18.66
C GLU A 92 -2.62 1.40 -18.59
N GLY A 93 -1.64 2.20 -18.18
CA GLY A 93 -1.74 3.66 -18.25
C GLY A 93 -1.10 4.40 -17.08
N THR A 94 -0.90 5.70 -17.28
CA THR A 94 -0.28 6.61 -16.30
C THR A 94 -1.09 6.68 -15.01
N GLY A 95 -2.42 6.68 -15.10
CA GLY A 95 -3.31 6.70 -13.93
C GLY A 95 -3.22 5.44 -13.07
N ALA A 96 -3.17 4.26 -13.69
CA ALA A 96 -3.00 2.98 -12.97
C ALA A 96 -1.66 2.93 -12.23
N ARG A 97 -0.56 3.33 -12.90
CA ARG A 97 0.78 3.41 -12.30
C ARG A 97 0.85 4.44 -11.18
N ALA A 98 0.24 5.61 -11.34
CA ALA A 98 0.19 6.64 -10.31
C ALA A 98 -0.55 6.16 -9.05
N ARG A 99 -1.64 5.40 -9.23
CA ARG A 99 -2.40 4.81 -8.12
C ARG A 99 -1.59 3.73 -7.39
N ALA A 100 -0.93 2.84 -8.13
CA ALA A 100 -0.04 1.84 -7.53
C ALA A 100 1.12 2.49 -6.75
N ARG A 101 1.70 3.58 -7.27
CA ARG A 101 2.70 4.41 -6.55
C ARG A 101 2.16 5.01 -5.26
N ALA A 102 0.95 5.55 -5.31
CA ALA A 102 0.32 6.13 -4.12
C ALA A 102 0.10 5.07 -3.04
N ILE A 103 -0.36 3.89 -3.40
CA ILE A 103 -0.56 2.77 -2.45
C ILE A 103 0.79 2.28 -1.90
N ARG A 104 1.83 2.13 -2.74
CA ARG A 104 3.19 1.77 -2.27
C ARG A 104 3.66 2.71 -1.17
N ARG A 105 3.54 4.02 -1.38
CA ARG A 105 3.99 5.04 -0.43
C ARG A 105 3.12 5.13 0.82
N LEU A 106 1.80 5.07 0.67
CA LEU A 106 0.88 5.20 1.81
C LEU A 106 1.02 4.05 2.82
N TYR A 107 1.34 2.85 2.32
CA TYR A 107 1.44 1.63 3.13
C TYR A 107 2.90 1.19 3.36
N ASP A 108 3.88 2.03 3.02
CA ASP A 108 5.32 1.76 3.14
C ASP A 108 5.72 0.36 2.60
N LEU A 109 5.32 0.06 1.36
CA LEU A 109 5.50 -1.26 0.73
C LEU A 109 6.84 -1.39 -0.01
N ASP A 110 7.83 -0.58 0.35
CA ASP A 110 9.15 -0.56 -0.28
C ASP A 110 9.96 -1.84 0.02
N GLU A 111 11.01 -2.09 -0.77
CA GLU A 111 11.93 -3.20 -0.54
C GLU A 111 12.71 -2.99 0.76
N THR A 112 12.47 -3.84 1.75
CA THR A 112 13.45 -4.18 2.80
C THR A 112 14.32 -5.33 2.32
#